data_AF-A0A7Y5QJZ3-F1
#
_entry.id   AF-A0A7Y5QJZ3-F1
#
_cell.length_a   1.000
_cell.length_b   1.000
_cell.length_c   1.000
_cell.angle_alpha   90.00
_cell.angle_beta   90.00
_cell.angle_gamma   90.00
#
_symmetry.space_group_name_H-M   'P 1'
#
loop_
_entity.id
_entity.type
_entity.pdbx_description
1 polymer ?
#
loop_
_entity_poly.entity_id
_entity_poly.type
_entity_poly.pdbx_seq_one_letter_code
_entity_poly.pdbx_strand_id
1 'polypeptide(L)'
;MIEAFEFADGDRTYRCQVRTPAGSSEAWWWFTVSGDQQNYAPFRAEKGDTKAKVQPRVVSFYKHRLARLAEPPVQRNRGRPPGSGKQQPADLVAAEVEE
;
A
#
# COMPACT_ATOMS: atom_id res chain seq x y z
N MET A 1 1.47 4.62 21.75
CA MET A 1 2.20 4.65 20.47
C MET A 1 3.01 3.36 20.37
N ILE A 2 3.28 2.84 19.17
CA ILE A 2 4.05 1.61 18.99
C ILE A 2 5.27 1.93 18.14
N GLU A 3 6.46 1.53 18.60
CA GLU A 3 7.73 1.90 17.98
C GLU A 3 8.18 0.85 16.95
N ALA A 4 8.03 -0.43 17.28
CA ALA A 4 8.16 -1.53 16.33
C ALA A 4 7.28 -2.71 16.74
N PHE A 5 6.86 -3.53 15.78
CA PHE A 5 6.17 -4.80 16.01
C PHE A 5 6.28 -5.70 14.78
N GLU A 6 6.24 -7.01 15.00
CA GLU A 6 6.03 -7.98 13.92
C GLU A 6 4.70 -8.73 14.05
N PHE A 7 4.31 -9.39 12.98
CA PHE A 7 3.17 -10.30 12.88
C PHE A 7 3.36 -11.22 11.67
N ALA A 8 2.74 -12.40 11.70
CA ALA A 8 2.56 -13.24 10.50
C ALA A 8 1.17 -12.98 9.89
N ASP A 9 1.08 -13.02 8.56
CA ASP A 9 -0.17 -13.08 7.78
C ASP A 9 0.05 -14.12 6.68
N GLY A 10 -0.54 -15.32 6.88
CA GLY A 10 -0.17 -16.53 6.15
C GLY A 10 1.31 -16.90 6.32
N ASP A 11 1.92 -17.42 5.27
CA ASP A 11 3.35 -17.81 5.18
C ASP A 11 4.34 -16.63 5.20
N ARG A 12 3.89 -15.41 5.53
CA ARG A 12 4.72 -14.19 5.47
C ARG A 12 4.76 -13.48 6.82
N THR A 13 5.96 -13.36 7.39
CA THR A 13 6.23 -12.47 8.52
C THR A 13 6.43 -11.04 8.03
N TYR A 14 5.70 -10.09 8.60
CA TYR A 14 5.80 -8.66 8.36
C TYR A 14 6.39 -7.99 9.61
N ARG A 15 7.49 -7.26 9.44
CA ARG A 15 8.18 -6.55 10.53
C ARG A 15 8.06 -5.05 10.31
N CYS A 16 7.21 -4.40 11.09
CA CYS A 16 6.93 -2.97 11.05
C CYS A 16 7.76 -2.23 12.10
N GLN A 17 8.34 -1.09 11.73
CA GLN A 17 9.12 -0.24 12.62
C GLN A 17 8.94 1.23 12.24
N VAL A 18 8.73 2.08 13.23
CA VAL A 18 8.80 3.52 13.09
C VAL A 18 10.28 3.90 12.99
N ARG A 19 10.66 4.56 11.89
CA ARG A 19 12.03 5.05 11.70
C ARG A 19 12.02 6.44 11.09
N THR A 20 12.69 7.36 11.79
CA THR A 20 12.98 8.71 11.32
C THR A 20 14.23 8.64 10.42
N PRO A 21 14.16 9.04 9.14
CA PRO A 21 15.35 9.11 8.30
C PRO A 21 16.23 10.30 8.72
N ALA A 22 17.55 10.14 8.59
CA ALA A 22 18.50 11.18 8.99
C ALA A 22 18.31 12.45 8.13
N GLY A 23 18.03 13.58 8.78
CA GLY A 23 17.71 14.85 8.12
C GLY A 23 16.21 15.21 8.09
N SER A 24 15.31 14.32 8.53
CA SER A 24 13.88 14.62 8.70
C SER A 24 13.48 14.64 10.17
N SER A 25 12.63 15.59 10.57
CA SER A 25 11.95 15.55 11.89
C SER A 25 10.70 14.66 11.89
N GLU A 26 10.38 14.04 10.74
CA GLU A 26 9.21 13.20 10.53
C GLU A 26 9.58 11.72 10.69
N ALA A 27 8.92 11.04 11.63
CA ALA A 27 9.00 9.60 11.74
C ALA A 27 8.10 8.96 10.65
N TRP A 28 8.56 7.87 10.02
CA TRP A 28 7.80 7.12 9.02
C TRP A 28 7.60 5.68 9.46
N TRP A 29 6.50 5.04 9.04
CA TRP A 29 6.32 3.60 9.20
C TRP A 29 7.04 2.87 8.09
N TRP A 30 8.13 2.20 8.45
CA TRP A 30 8.85 1.28 7.57
C TRP A 30 8.40 -0.15 7.84
N PHE A 31 8.32 -0.99 6.83
CA PHE A 31 8.16 -2.43 7.02
C PHE A 31 8.98 -3.26 6.03
N THR A 32 9.37 -4.45 6.47
CA THR A 32 9.91 -5.54 5.63
C THR A 32 8.98 -6.74 5.66
N VAL A 33 9.10 -7.63 4.67
CA VAL A 33 8.35 -8.88 4.58
C VAL A 33 9.32 -10.03 4.36
N SER A 34 9.12 -11.15 5.05
CA SER A 34 9.90 -12.36 4.80
C SER A 34 9.72 -12.79 3.34
N GLY A 35 10.85 -12.98 2.63
CA GLY A 35 10.90 -13.21 1.19
C GLY A 35 11.00 -11.96 0.31
N ASP A 36 11.10 -10.75 0.88
CA ASP A 36 11.34 -9.49 0.15
C ASP A 36 12.52 -8.73 0.78
N GLN A 37 13.51 -8.30 -0.01
CA GLN A 37 14.71 -7.61 0.49
C GLN A 37 14.51 -6.10 0.64
N GLN A 38 13.42 -5.52 0.14
CA GLN A 38 13.19 -4.08 0.20
C GLN A 38 12.47 -3.70 1.50
N ASN A 39 12.71 -2.45 1.94
CA ASN A 39 11.99 -1.82 3.03
C ASN A 39 11.00 -0.82 2.42
N TYR A 40 9.74 -0.85 2.86
CA TYR A 40 8.68 0.04 2.33
C TYR A 40 8.27 1.07 3.38
N ALA A 41 8.19 2.34 3.00
CA ALA A 41 7.74 3.44 3.84
C ALA A 41 6.38 4.02 3.34
N PRO A 42 5.26 3.29 3.44
CA PRO A 42 3.99 3.67 2.81
C PRO A 42 3.28 4.87 3.47
N PHE A 43 3.58 5.22 4.72
CA PHE A 43 2.96 6.36 5.42
C PHE A 43 3.85 6.92 6.54
N ARG A 44 3.66 8.21 6.83
CA ARG A 44 4.22 8.89 8.01
C ARG A 44 3.65 8.26 9.29
N ALA A 45 4.44 8.24 10.35
CA ALA A 45 4.03 7.74 11.66
C ALA A 45 3.47 8.86 12.54
N GLU A 46 2.31 8.63 13.14
CA GLU A 46 1.58 9.59 13.96
C GLU A 46 1.38 9.10 15.40
N LYS A 47 1.18 10.01 16.37
CA LYS A 47 0.96 9.63 17.78
C LYS A 47 -0.26 8.71 17.99
N GLY A 48 -1.24 8.74 17.07
CA GLY A 48 -2.42 7.88 17.06
C GLY A 48 -2.24 6.51 16.40
N ASP A 49 -1.04 6.17 15.90
CA ASP A 49 -0.82 4.87 15.28
C ASP A 49 -0.84 3.70 16.27
N THR A 50 -1.47 2.63 15.81
CA THR A 50 -1.78 1.42 16.58
C THR A 50 -1.74 0.21 15.65
N LYS A 51 -1.34 -0.96 16.18
CA LYS A 51 -1.19 -2.20 15.40
C LYS A 51 -2.46 -2.52 14.61
N ALA A 52 -3.64 -2.35 15.21
CA ALA A 52 -4.94 -2.56 14.57
C ALA A 52 -5.21 -1.67 13.32
N LYS A 53 -4.61 -0.48 13.22
CA LYS A 53 -4.70 0.38 12.03
C LYS A 53 -3.56 0.14 11.04
N VAL A 54 -2.34 -0.02 11.55
CA VAL A 54 -1.11 -0.18 10.75
C VAL A 54 -1.11 -1.54 10.01
N GLN A 55 -1.45 -2.63 10.70
CA GLN A 55 -1.42 -4.00 10.19
C GLN A 55 -2.28 -4.21 8.92
N PRO A 56 -3.60 -3.93 8.89
CA PRO A 56 -4.41 -4.13 7.70
C PRO A 56 -3.99 -3.21 6.53
N ARG A 57 -3.46 -2.01 6.83
CA ARG A 57 -2.98 -1.05 5.82
C ARG A 57 -1.69 -1.56 5.14
N VAL A 58 -0.75 -2.11 5.91
CA VAL A 58 0.47 -2.76 5.41
C VAL A 58 0.14 -4.02 4.60
N VAL A 59 -0.72 -4.90 5.13
CA VAL A 59 -1.13 -6.13 4.45
C VAL A 59 -1.86 -5.83 3.13
N SER A 60 -2.79 -4.88 3.12
CA SER A 60 -3.50 -4.46 1.90
C SER A 60 -2.54 -3.90 0.84
N PHE A 61 -1.64 -2.98 1.23
CA PHE A 61 -0.61 -2.45 0.33
C PHE A 61 0.27 -3.56 -0.28
N TYR A 62 0.75 -4.50 0.54
CA TYR A 62 1.59 -5.58 0.05
C TYR A 62 0.82 -6.57 -0.84
N LYS A 63 -0.45 -6.88 -0.54
CA LYS A 63 -1.30 -7.74 -1.38
C LYS A 63 -1.64 -7.07 -2.72
N HIS A 64 -1.89 -5.76 -2.75
CA HIS A 64 -2.01 -5.00 -4.00
C HIS A 64 -0.70 -5.00 -4.81
N ARG A 65 0.46 -4.93 -4.15
CA ARG A 65 1.76 -5.02 -4.82
C ARG A 65 2.03 -6.43 -5.37
N LEU A 66 1.71 -7.48 -4.62
CA LEU A 66 1.79 -8.86 -5.09
C LEU A 66 0.87 -9.10 -6.28
N ALA A 67 -0.37 -8.57 -6.26
CA ALA A 67 -1.27 -8.64 -7.40
C ALA A 67 -0.61 -8.01 -8.66
N ARG A 68 -0.07 -6.79 -8.56
CA ARG A 68 0.64 -6.12 -9.66
C ARG A 68 1.95 -6.78 -10.11
N LEU A 69 2.52 -7.66 -9.31
CA LEU A 69 3.70 -8.48 -9.66
C LEU A 69 3.32 -9.85 -10.24
N ALA A 70 2.11 -10.33 -9.94
CA ALA A 70 1.53 -11.55 -10.48
C ALA A 70 0.68 -11.30 -11.76
N GLU A 71 0.21 -10.08 -11.98
CA GLU A 71 -0.29 -9.61 -13.27
C GLU A 71 0.81 -9.84 -14.33
N PRO A 72 0.62 -10.74 -15.32
CA PRO A 72 1.62 -10.94 -16.36
C PRO A 72 1.77 -9.62 -17.12
N PRO A 73 3.00 -9.22 -17.50
CA PRO A 73 3.25 -7.92 -18.12
C PRO A 73 2.47 -7.83 -19.43
N VAL A 74 1.36 -7.07 -19.43
CA VAL A 74 0.49 -6.88 -20.58
C VAL A 74 1.31 -6.36 -21.74
N GLN A 75 1.60 -7.26 -22.69
CA GLN A 75 2.57 -7.04 -23.75
C GLN A 75 1.99 -6.02 -24.72
N ARG A 76 2.26 -4.74 -24.44
CA ARG A 76 1.51 -3.60 -24.96
C ARG A 76 1.84 -3.38 -26.43
N ASN A 77 1.15 -4.17 -27.25
CA ASN A 77 1.43 -4.37 -28.66
C ASN A 77 1.48 -3.00 -29.36
N ARG A 78 2.66 -2.61 -29.88
CA ARG A 78 2.90 -1.30 -30.50
C ARG A 78 2.30 -1.21 -31.92
N GLY A 79 1.09 -1.73 -32.11
CA GLY A 79 0.41 -1.81 -33.39
C GLY A 79 -1.11 -1.88 -33.24
N ARG A 80 -1.78 -0.89 -33.86
CA ARG A 80 -3.24 -0.71 -34.01
C ARG A 80 -4.05 -0.47 -32.72
N PRO A 81 -4.75 0.67 -32.60
CA PRO A 81 -5.77 0.86 -31.56
C PRO A 81 -7.07 0.10 -31.92
N PRO A 82 -7.65 -0.68 -31.00
CA PRO A 82 -9.05 -1.10 -31.09
C PRO A 82 -9.95 0.05 -30.60
N GLY A 83 -11.03 0.35 -31.33
CA GLY A 83 -11.96 1.41 -30.96
C GLY A 83 -12.98 0.98 -29.89
N SER A 84 -13.45 1.96 -29.11
CA SER A 84 -14.78 2.01 -28.49
C SER A 84 -15.37 0.71 -27.88
N GLY A 85 -14.80 0.23 -26.76
CA GLY A 85 -15.43 -0.77 -25.88
C GLY A 85 -15.91 -0.14 -24.57
N LYS A 86 -17.14 0.39 -24.53
CA LYS A 86 -17.71 1.11 -23.37
C LYS A 86 -18.74 0.26 -22.61
N GLN A 87 -18.40 -0.24 -21.42
CA GLN A 87 -19.32 -0.72 -20.36
C GLN A 87 -18.49 -0.90 -19.05
N GLN A 88 -18.98 -0.60 -17.84
CA GLN A 88 -20.23 0.07 -17.40
C GLN A 88 -19.97 0.86 -16.06
N PRO A 89 -20.93 1.31 -15.22
CA PRO A 89 -20.92 2.71 -14.76
C PRO A 89 -20.96 2.88 -13.21
N ALA A 90 -21.48 4.04 -12.78
CA ALA A 90 -21.86 4.46 -11.43
C ALA A 90 -22.94 3.54 -10.79
N ASP A 91 -23.46 3.73 -9.56
CA ASP A 91 -23.71 4.94 -8.75
C ASP A 91 -23.54 4.67 -7.22
N LEU A 92 -23.45 5.67 -6.32
CA LEU A 92 -23.62 7.13 -6.50
C LEU A 92 -22.34 7.93 -6.09
N VAL A 93 -22.19 8.85 -5.12
CA VAL A 93 -23.00 9.38 -3.98
C VAL A 93 -22.87 10.92 -3.85
N ALA A 94 -23.62 11.52 -2.93
CA ALA A 94 -23.83 12.96 -2.79
C ALA A 94 -23.06 13.66 -1.64
N ALA A 95 -22.89 14.98 -1.82
CA ALA A 95 -22.71 16.09 -0.85
C ALA A 95 -21.38 16.89 -0.96
N GLU A 96 -21.33 18.23 -0.89
CA GLU A 96 -22.32 19.32 -1.11
C GLU A 96 -21.56 20.68 -1.15
N VAL A 97 -21.99 21.67 -1.98
CA VAL A 97 -21.50 23.09 -2.12
C VAL A 97 -19.97 23.31 -2.36
N GLU A 98 -19.47 24.33 -3.09
CA GLU A 98 -19.63 25.81 -3.08
C GLU A 98 -19.21 26.47 -1.74
N GLU A 99 -18.52 27.61 -1.71
CA GLU A 99 -18.19 28.62 -2.74
C GLU A 99 -16.67 28.96 -2.76
#